data_AF-A0A183PYH3-F1
#
_entry.id   AF-A0A183PYH3-F1
#
_cell.length_a   1.000
_cell.length_b   1.000
_cell.length_c   1.000
_cell.angle_alpha   90.00
_cell.angle_beta   90.00
_cell.angle_gamma   90.00
#
_symmetry.space_group_name_H-M   'P 1'
#
loop_
_entity.id
_entity.type
_entity.pdbx_description
1 polymer ?
#
loop_
_entity_poly.entity_id
_entity_poly.type
_entity_poly.pdbx_seq_one_letter_code
_entity_poly.pdbx_strand_id
1 'polypeptide(L)'
;MDRGTKRARYSPENEKSSSVSENPKKDDSSKNPDKFANIFGKTGGAYIPPGRLRQMQAQITDKSSEAYQRIAWEALKKSIHGFINKVNVSNLSEVVKQLLTENIVRGRGLFVRSLLTAQSASPTFTHVFSALVAVVNSKFPKVGELVLKRLINEFRKAFRRNQKDRCLSTARFLAHLVNQKVVHELIILELLTLLLEQTTDDSVEVAVSVLKECGAMLSRLVPKGVHGIFEHLRRILNEGQCDKRISYMLEVMFQ
;
A
#
# COMPACT_ATOMS: atom_id res chain seq x y z
N MET A 1 9.24 16.80 -63.87
CA MET A 1 9.27 17.42 -65.21
C MET A 1 7.84 17.84 -65.53
N ASP A 2 7.36 18.95 -64.98
CA ASP A 2 7.60 20.34 -65.39
C ASP A 2 6.74 20.76 -66.60
N ARG A 3 5.60 21.41 -66.30
CA ARG A 3 4.90 22.46 -67.08
C ARG A 3 4.04 23.20 -66.04
N GLY A 4 4.22 24.47 -65.70
CA GLY A 4 4.84 25.57 -66.42
C GLY A 4 3.73 26.57 -66.77
N THR A 5 3.35 27.45 -65.84
CA THR A 5 2.64 28.68 -66.18
C THR A 5 3.11 29.79 -65.25
N LYS A 6 3.75 30.80 -65.84
CA LYS A 6 4.36 31.96 -65.21
C LYS A 6 3.67 33.23 -65.72
N ARG A 7 3.73 34.28 -64.88
CA ARG A 7 3.58 35.74 -65.12
C ARG A 7 2.17 36.35 -64.97
N ALA A 8 1.97 37.54 -64.39
CA ALA A 8 2.86 38.47 -63.67
C ALA A 8 2.07 39.68 -63.07
N ARG A 9 2.64 40.26 -61.99
CA ARG A 9 2.66 41.68 -61.54
C ARG A 9 1.35 42.38 -61.16
N TYR A 10 1.29 42.93 -59.94
CA TYR A 10 1.78 44.28 -59.56
C TYR A 10 1.38 44.59 -58.10
N SER A 11 2.31 45.11 -57.30
CA SER A 11 2.01 45.82 -56.03
C SER A 11 2.06 47.33 -56.29
N PRO A 12 1.33 48.13 -55.50
CA PRO A 12 2.06 48.96 -54.54
C PRO A 12 1.38 49.12 -53.17
N GLU A 13 2.21 49.52 -52.22
CA GLU A 13 1.96 49.92 -50.83
C GLU A 13 0.98 51.10 -50.72
N ASN A 14 0.20 51.17 -49.63
CA ASN A 14 0.27 52.34 -48.75
C ASN A 14 -0.32 52.06 -47.35
N GLU A 15 0.34 52.66 -46.37
CA GLU A 15 0.15 52.57 -44.94
C GLU A 15 -1.17 53.21 -44.46
N LYS A 16 -1.73 52.69 -43.35
CA LYS A 16 -2.13 53.54 -42.23
C LYS A 16 -2.26 52.73 -40.93
N SER A 17 -1.38 53.10 -40.01
CA SER A 17 -1.37 52.79 -38.60
C SER A 17 -2.58 53.38 -37.88
N SER A 18 -3.21 52.58 -37.01
CA SER A 18 -3.91 53.09 -35.84
C SER A 18 -3.65 52.16 -34.65
N SER A 19 -2.93 52.71 -33.69
CA SER A 19 -2.58 52.16 -32.40
C SER A 19 -3.81 52.06 -31.50
N VAL A 20 -4.07 50.88 -30.94
CA VAL A 20 -4.87 50.74 -29.71
C VAL A 20 -4.06 49.95 -28.70
N SER A 21 -3.65 50.68 -27.67
CA SER A 21 -3.00 50.23 -26.44
C SER A 21 -3.89 49.29 -25.63
N GLU A 22 -3.50 48.02 -25.48
CA GLU A 22 -4.04 47.15 -24.43
C GLU A 22 -3.09 47.13 -23.22
N ASN A 23 -3.52 47.82 -22.16
CA ASN A 23 -2.96 47.64 -20.82
C ASN A 23 -3.23 46.20 -20.34
N PRO A 24 -2.24 45.49 -19.78
CA PRO A 24 -2.50 44.22 -19.11
C PRO A 24 -3.27 44.50 -17.81
N LYS A 25 -4.54 44.10 -17.76
CA LYS A 25 -5.31 44.04 -16.51
C LYS A 25 -4.55 43.15 -15.53
N LYS A 26 -4.00 43.74 -14.48
CA LYS A 26 -3.58 43.02 -13.26
C LYS A 26 -4.83 42.37 -12.69
N ASP A 27 -4.95 41.08 -12.93
CA ASP A 27 -5.96 40.23 -12.32
C ASP A 27 -5.61 40.12 -10.82
N ASP A 28 -6.26 40.95 -10.00
CA ASP A 28 -6.18 40.92 -8.53
C ASP A 28 -6.85 39.65 -8.01
N SER A 29 -6.15 38.54 -8.21
CA SER A 29 -6.57 37.18 -7.90
C SER A 29 -6.18 36.75 -6.48
N SER A 30 -6.02 37.71 -5.57
CA SER A 30 -5.39 37.50 -4.26
C SER A 30 -6.32 37.14 -3.10
N LYS A 31 -7.64 36.97 -3.32
CA LYS A 31 -8.60 36.87 -2.19
C LYS A 31 -9.75 35.87 -2.34
N ASN A 32 -9.58 34.73 -3.01
CA ASN A 32 -10.64 33.70 -3.00
C ASN A 32 -10.14 32.33 -2.53
N PRO A 33 -10.31 31.98 -1.22
CA PRO A 33 -9.97 30.67 -0.69
C PRO A 33 -10.73 29.51 -1.36
N ASP A 34 -11.89 29.78 -1.96
CA ASP A 34 -12.73 28.78 -2.64
C ASP A 34 -12.11 28.17 -3.91
N LYS A 35 -11.18 28.87 -4.58
CA LYS A 35 -10.46 28.29 -5.73
C LYS A 35 -9.46 27.22 -5.30
N PHE A 36 -8.94 27.29 -4.07
CA PHE A 36 -7.96 26.32 -3.55
C PHE A 36 -8.61 25.01 -3.08
N ALA A 37 -9.84 25.06 -2.56
CA ALA A 37 -10.61 23.86 -2.23
C ALA A 37 -10.83 22.95 -3.45
N ASN A 38 -10.95 23.55 -4.64
CA ASN A 38 -11.12 22.85 -5.92
C ASN A 38 -9.84 22.19 -6.47
N ILE A 39 -8.64 22.55 -6.00
CA ILE A 39 -7.37 21.94 -6.46
C ILE A 39 -7.32 20.44 -6.14
N PHE A 40 -7.97 20.03 -5.05
CA PHE A 40 -7.92 18.66 -4.55
C PHE A 40 -9.20 17.85 -4.82
N GLY A 41 -10.22 18.46 -5.43
CA GLY A 41 -11.57 17.89 -5.54
C GLY A 41 -11.90 17.20 -6.86
N LYS A 42 -11.21 17.54 -7.97
CA LYS A 42 -11.49 16.95 -9.29
C LYS A 42 -10.32 16.11 -9.80
N THR A 43 -10.48 14.79 -9.74
CA THR A 43 -9.62 13.83 -10.44
C THR A 43 -9.81 14.00 -11.95
N GLY A 44 -8.91 14.77 -12.59
CA GLY A 44 -8.97 15.08 -14.03
C GLY A 44 -8.22 16.35 -14.46
N GLY A 45 -7.69 17.15 -13.53
CA GLY A 45 -6.86 18.31 -13.85
C GLY A 45 -5.42 17.95 -14.24
N ALA A 46 -4.77 18.80 -15.04
CA ALA A 46 -3.35 18.67 -15.37
C ALA A 46 -2.48 18.63 -14.10
N TYR A 47 -1.44 17.79 -14.09
CA TYR A 47 -0.51 17.67 -12.98
C TYR A 47 0.12 19.04 -12.64
N ILE A 48 0.02 19.46 -11.37
CA ILE A 48 0.66 20.68 -10.87
C ILE A 48 2.01 20.33 -10.25
N PRO A 49 3.13 20.87 -10.76
CA PRO A 49 4.45 20.60 -10.20
C PRO A 49 4.59 21.01 -8.72
N PRO A 50 5.40 20.30 -7.91
CA PRO A 50 5.48 20.52 -6.46
C PRO A 50 5.98 21.92 -6.08
N GLY A 51 6.85 22.54 -6.87
CA GLY A 51 7.33 23.90 -6.63
C GLY A 51 6.20 24.94 -6.71
N ARG A 52 5.39 24.87 -7.77
CA ARG A 52 4.24 25.75 -7.97
C ARG A 52 3.15 25.50 -6.94
N LEU A 53 2.93 24.24 -6.58
CA LEU A 53 1.96 23.86 -5.55
C LEU A 53 2.36 24.42 -4.16
N ARG A 54 3.66 24.46 -3.83
CA ARG A 54 4.13 25.10 -2.58
C ARG A 54 3.92 26.62 -2.56
N GLN A 55 4.16 27.32 -3.67
CA GLN A 55 3.89 28.76 -3.76
C GLN A 55 2.40 29.09 -3.55
N MET A 56 1.55 28.26 -4.14
CA MET A 56 0.09 28.32 -3.95
C MET A 56 -0.32 28.07 -2.49
N GLN A 57 0.30 27.09 -1.82
CA GLN A 57 0.01 26.77 -0.42
C GLN A 57 0.53 27.82 0.57
N ALA A 58 1.62 28.53 0.24
CA ALA A 58 2.23 29.53 1.12
C ALA A 58 1.31 30.72 1.44
N GLN A 59 0.27 30.93 0.63
CA GLN A 59 -0.74 31.96 0.84
C GLN A 59 -1.75 31.60 1.94
N ILE A 60 -1.79 30.33 2.38
CA ILE A 60 -2.73 29.83 3.39
C ILE A 60 -2.02 29.73 4.74
N THR A 61 -2.18 30.75 5.57
CA THR A 61 -1.50 30.88 6.87
C THR A 61 -2.37 30.45 8.05
N ASP A 62 -3.70 30.51 7.92
CA ASP A 62 -4.63 30.11 8.97
C ASP A 62 -4.66 28.59 9.15
N LYS A 63 -4.15 28.14 10.30
CA LYS A 63 -4.07 26.72 10.68
C LYS A 63 -5.42 26.06 10.98
N SER A 64 -6.42 26.87 11.34
CA SER A 64 -7.76 26.36 11.67
C SER A 64 -8.59 26.08 10.41
N SER A 65 -8.27 26.76 9.30
CA SER A 65 -8.96 26.61 8.02
C SER A 65 -8.97 25.17 7.49
N GLU A 66 -10.08 24.79 6.86
CA GLU A 66 -10.21 23.49 6.19
C GLU A 66 -9.11 23.30 5.13
N ALA A 67 -8.79 24.35 4.39
CA ALA A 67 -7.77 24.33 3.35
C ALA A 67 -6.38 23.97 3.92
N TYR A 68 -5.98 24.58 5.03
CA TYR A 68 -4.73 24.24 5.71
C TYR A 68 -4.74 22.80 6.22
N GLN A 69 -5.84 22.36 6.85
CA GLN A 69 -5.96 21.00 7.33
C GLN A 69 -5.86 19.96 6.21
N ARG A 70 -6.42 20.26 5.03
CA ARG A 70 -6.34 19.41 3.83
C ARG A 70 -4.92 19.37 3.25
N ILE A 71 -4.22 20.50 3.23
CA ILE A 71 -2.80 20.56 2.84
C ILE A 71 -1.95 19.70 3.79
N ALA A 72 -2.14 19.86 5.09
CA ALA A 72 -1.42 19.07 6.10
C ALA A 72 -1.74 17.56 5.99
N TRP A 73 -2.99 17.21 5.68
CA TRP A 73 -3.40 15.82 5.47
C TRP A 73 -2.74 15.19 4.24
N GLU A 74 -2.71 15.90 3.11
CA GLU A 74 -2.05 15.41 1.89
C GLU A 74 -0.52 15.32 2.06
N ALA A 75 0.09 16.24 2.80
CA ALA A 75 1.50 16.16 3.17
C ALA A 75 1.79 14.90 4.02
N LEU A 76 0.99 14.67 5.07
CA LEU A 76 1.08 13.47 5.92
C LEU A 76 0.93 12.18 5.11
N LYS A 77 -0.05 12.13 4.20
CA LYS A 77 -0.28 10.98 3.30
C LYS A 77 0.93 10.71 2.41
N LYS A 78 1.50 11.74 1.78
CA LYS A 78 2.69 11.60 0.92
C LYS A 78 3.92 11.19 1.71
N SER A 79 4.12 11.76 2.91
CA SER A 79 5.23 11.45 3.79
C SER A 79 5.21 9.98 4.23
N ILE A 80 4.09 9.52 4.80
CA ILE A 80 3.88 8.13 5.18
C ILE A 80 4.10 7.18 3.99
N HIS A 81 3.49 7.49 2.84
CA HIS A 81 3.65 6.66 1.65
C HIS A 81 5.11 6.57 1.18
N GLY A 82 5.82 7.70 1.21
CA GLY A 82 7.25 7.76 0.90
C GLY A 82 8.09 6.89 1.83
N PHE A 83 7.82 6.90 3.14
CA PHE A 83 8.52 6.05 4.11
C PHE A 83 8.26 4.57 3.87
N ILE A 84 7.01 4.17 3.64
CA ILE A 84 6.66 2.77 3.36
C ILE A 84 7.35 2.25 2.10
N ASN A 85 7.43 3.05 1.03
CA ASN A 85 8.05 2.59 -0.22
C ASN A 85 9.57 2.50 -0.16
N LYS A 86 10.21 3.25 0.74
CA LYS A 86 11.69 3.30 0.86
C LYS A 86 12.25 2.36 1.91
N VAL A 87 11.41 1.80 2.78
CA VAL A 87 11.85 0.97 3.90
C VAL A 87 12.49 -0.33 3.41
N ASN A 88 13.65 -0.65 3.95
CA ASN A 88 14.38 -1.89 3.73
C ASN A 88 15.11 -2.31 5.02
N VAL A 89 15.83 -3.42 4.98
CA VAL A 89 16.54 -3.96 6.15
C VAL A 89 17.62 -2.99 6.66
N SER A 90 18.38 -2.34 5.77
CA SER A 90 19.51 -1.48 6.17
C SER A 90 19.08 -0.12 6.71
N ASN A 91 17.94 0.41 6.28
CA ASN A 91 17.46 1.75 6.67
C ASN A 91 16.27 1.76 7.64
N LEU A 92 15.78 0.59 8.08
CA LEU A 92 14.58 0.46 8.92
C LEU A 92 14.60 1.41 10.14
N SER A 93 15.72 1.46 10.86
CA SER A 93 15.86 2.31 12.06
C SER A 93 15.71 3.80 11.73
N GLU A 94 16.28 4.27 10.62
CA GLU A 94 16.17 5.67 10.22
C GLU A 94 14.75 6.01 9.78
N VAL A 95 14.15 5.14 8.94
CA VAL A 95 12.77 5.31 8.47
C VAL A 95 11.79 5.35 9.65
N VAL A 96 11.97 4.49 10.65
CA VAL A 96 11.15 4.49 11.87
C VAL A 96 11.27 5.82 12.61
N LYS A 97 12.50 6.32 12.83
CA LYS A 97 12.70 7.60 13.53
C LYS A 97 11.97 8.74 12.82
N GLN A 98 12.08 8.82 11.49
CA GLN A 98 11.40 9.83 10.69
C GLN A 98 9.87 9.65 10.71
N LEU A 99 9.38 8.41 10.55
CA LEU A 99 7.96 8.09 10.59
C LEU A 99 7.32 8.46 11.94
N LEU A 100 8.03 8.29 13.05
CA LEU A 100 7.52 8.62 14.39
C LEU A 100 7.48 10.14 14.67
N THR A 101 8.12 10.98 13.84
CA THR A 101 7.94 12.44 13.89
C THR A 101 6.63 12.89 13.25
N GLU A 102 6.05 12.06 12.37
CA GLU A 102 4.75 12.29 11.76
C GLU A 102 3.60 11.95 12.73
N ASN A 103 2.44 12.58 12.53
CA ASN A 103 1.25 12.28 13.35
C ASN A 103 0.59 10.96 12.91
N ILE A 104 1.20 9.83 13.29
CA ILE A 104 0.71 8.47 12.97
C ILE A 104 -0.63 8.17 13.65
N VAL A 105 -0.97 8.82 14.77
CA VAL A 105 -2.27 8.64 15.42
C VAL A 105 -3.41 9.18 14.55
N ARG A 106 -3.22 10.40 14.01
CA ARG A 106 -4.13 11.01 13.01
C ARG A 106 -4.08 10.22 11.69
N GLY A 107 -2.88 9.86 11.25
CA GLY A 107 -2.60 9.17 10.00
C GLY A 107 -2.78 7.65 10.02
N ARG A 108 -3.30 7.04 11.10
CA ARG A 108 -3.29 5.57 11.27
C ARG A 108 -3.93 4.84 10.10
N GLY A 109 -5.03 5.37 9.57
CA GLY A 109 -5.71 4.79 8.42
C GLY A 109 -4.89 4.88 7.13
N LEU A 110 -4.09 5.94 6.96
CA LEU A 110 -3.17 6.15 5.84
C LEU A 110 -1.98 5.20 5.94
N PHE A 111 -1.38 5.09 7.13
CA PHE A 111 -0.29 4.16 7.42
C PHE A 111 -0.69 2.72 7.07
N VAL A 112 -1.80 2.23 7.66
CA VAL A 112 -2.23 0.84 7.40
C VAL A 112 -2.58 0.63 5.93
N ARG A 113 -3.24 1.61 5.27
CA ARG A 113 -3.54 1.49 3.84
C ARG A 113 -2.27 1.39 3.00
N SER A 114 -1.33 2.32 3.19
CA SER A 114 -0.08 2.32 2.42
C SER A 114 0.74 1.05 2.65
N LEU A 115 0.80 0.58 3.90
CA LEU A 115 1.50 -0.63 4.30
C LEU A 115 0.90 -1.88 3.63
N LEU A 116 -0.42 -2.06 3.71
CA LEU A 116 -1.09 -3.22 3.10
C LEU A 116 -0.94 -3.19 1.57
N THR A 117 -1.09 -2.02 0.94
CA THR A 117 -0.88 -1.88 -0.51
C THR A 117 0.55 -2.23 -0.91
N ALA A 118 1.56 -1.74 -0.17
CA ALA A 118 2.96 -2.03 -0.45
C ALA A 118 3.30 -3.50 -0.25
N GLN A 119 2.81 -4.14 0.82
CA GLN A 119 3.06 -5.56 1.07
C GLN A 119 2.39 -6.46 0.03
N SER A 120 1.17 -6.14 -0.42
CA SER A 120 0.52 -6.88 -1.51
C SER A 120 1.24 -6.72 -2.85
N ALA A 121 1.81 -5.54 -3.12
CA ALA A 121 2.59 -5.30 -4.34
C ALA A 121 4.01 -5.90 -4.27
N SER A 122 4.57 -6.07 -3.07
CA SER A 122 5.94 -6.57 -2.87
C SER A 122 6.04 -7.53 -1.67
N PRO A 123 5.51 -8.76 -1.79
CA PRO A 123 5.51 -9.72 -0.69
C PRO A 123 6.90 -10.16 -0.22
N THR A 124 7.94 -9.98 -1.05
CA THR A 124 9.34 -10.29 -0.71
C THR A 124 9.85 -9.49 0.49
N PHE A 125 9.32 -8.27 0.71
CA PHE A 125 9.68 -7.41 1.83
C PHE A 125 8.75 -7.54 3.05
N THR A 126 7.91 -8.59 3.12
CA THR A 126 6.95 -8.75 4.22
C THR A 126 7.61 -8.75 5.60
N HIS A 127 8.80 -9.34 5.73
CA HIS A 127 9.58 -9.33 6.96
C HIS A 127 9.97 -7.90 7.40
N VAL A 128 10.32 -7.01 6.47
CA VAL A 128 10.62 -5.59 6.74
C VAL A 128 9.36 -4.84 7.17
N PHE A 129 8.25 -5.03 6.45
CA PHE A 129 6.98 -4.41 6.80
C PHE A 129 6.49 -4.84 8.19
N SER A 130 6.69 -6.12 8.53
CA SER A 130 6.33 -6.66 9.85
C SER A 130 7.21 -6.10 10.96
N ALA A 131 8.51 -5.94 10.72
CA ALA A 131 9.42 -5.29 11.67
C ALA A 131 9.03 -3.82 11.90
N LEU A 132 8.68 -3.09 10.83
CA LEU A 132 8.16 -1.73 10.94
C LEU A 132 6.89 -1.67 11.79
N VAL A 133 5.93 -2.57 11.54
CA VAL A 133 4.71 -2.68 12.35
C VAL A 133 5.04 -2.98 13.81
N ALA A 134 6.00 -3.85 14.10
CA ALA A 134 6.38 -4.19 15.46
C ALA A 134 6.86 -2.96 16.25
N VAL A 135 7.72 -2.14 15.64
CA VAL A 135 8.20 -0.92 16.30
C VAL A 135 7.06 0.09 16.48
N VAL A 136 6.22 0.29 15.46
CA VAL A 136 5.05 1.18 15.57
C VAL A 136 4.08 0.68 16.65
N ASN A 137 3.82 -0.62 16.72
CA ASN A 137 2.93 -1.26 17.69
C ASN A 137 3.44 -1.06 19.13
N SER A 138 4.76 -1.11 19.35
CA SER A 138 5.36 -0.86 20.67
C SER A 138 5.08 0.54 21.24
N LYS A 139 4.80 1.52 20.37
CA LYS A 139 4.49 2.91 20.73
C LYS A 139 2.99 3.22 20.64
N PHE A 140 2.33 2.64 19.63
CA PHE A 140 0.93 2.90 19.31
C PHE A 140 0.17 1.58 19.08
N PRO A 141 -0.20 0.83 20.13
CA PRO A 141 -0.85 -0.49 19.99
C PRO A 141 -2.15 -0.46 19.16
N LYS A 142 -2.93 0.63 19.25
CA LYS A 142 -4.15 0.84 18.45
C LYS A 142 -3.88 0.86 16.94
N VAL A 143 -2.66 1.20 16.51
CA VAL A 143 -2.26 1.14 15.10
C VAL A 143 -1.99 -0.30 14.68
N GLY A 144 -1.27 -1.07 15.49
CA GLY A 144 -1.06 -2.51 15.25
C GLY A 144 -2.38 -3.29 15.23
N GLU A 145 -3.29 -2.99 16.15
CA GLU A 145 -4.65 -3.55 16.15
C GLU A 145 -5.40 -3.24 14.84
N LEU A 146 -5.28 -2.01 14.32
CA LEU A 146 -5.90 -1.62 13.05
C LEU A 146 -5.27 -2.35 11.84
N VAL A 147 -3.95 -2.59 11.85
CA VAL A 147 -3.27 -3.42 10.85
C VAL A 147 -3.89 -4.81 10.86
N LEU A 148 -3.93 -5.45 12.02
CA LEU A 148 -4.44 -6.81 12.19
C LEU A 148 -5.90 -6.94 11.72
N LYS A 149 -6.79 -6.05 12.20
CA LYS A 149 -8.21 -6.09 11.82
C LYS A 149 -8.42 -5.98 10.31
N ARG A 150 -7.68 -5.11 9.64
CA ARG A 150 -7.78 -4.95 8.18
C ARG A 150 -7.18 -6.14 7.44
N LEU A 151 -6.05 -6.66 7.89
CA LEU A 151 -5.38 -7.81 7.29
C LEU A 151 -6.25 -9.08 7.37
N ILE A 152 -6.85 -9.36 8.53
CA ILE A 152 -7.80 -10.47 8.71
C ILE A 152 -9.02 -10.30 7.80
N ASN A 153 -9.58 -9.09 7.70
CA ASN A 153 -10.72 -8.83 6.82
C ASN A 153 -10.36 -9.04 5.34
N GLU A 154 -9.17 -8.63 4.91
CA GLU A 154 -8.70 -8.87 3.54
C GLU A 154 -8.50 -10.37 3.27
N PHE A 155 -7.90 -11.11 4.20
CA PHE A 155 -7.81 -12.58 4.10
C PHE A 155 -9.21 -13.22 3.96
N ARG A 156 -10.15 -12.88 4.85
CA ARG A 156 -11.52 -13.44 4.82
C ARG A 156 -12.28 -13.10 3.53
N LYS A 157 -12.03 -11.94 2.93
CA LYS A 157 -12.60 -11.58 1.62
C LYS A 157 -11.95 -12.38 0.49
N ALA A 158 -10.62 -12.52 0.51
CA ALA A 158 -9.88 -13.27 -0.48
C ALA A 158 -10.27 -14.75 -0.46
N PHE A 159 -10.35 -15.35 0.73
CA PHE A 159 -10.74 -16.74 0.94
C PHE A 159 -12.16 -17.01 0.42
N ARG A 160 -13.15 -16.19 0.81
CA ARG A 160 -14.53 -16.31 0.29
C ARG A 160 -14.69 -16.12 -1.22
N ARG A 161 -13.72 -15.46 -1.86
CA ARG A 161 -13.71 -15.21 -3.30
C ARG A 161 -12.76 -16.15 -4.06
N ASN A 162 -12.20 -17.15 -3.39
CA ASN A 162 -11.22 -18.09 -3.95
C ASN A 162 -10.03 -17.38 -4.63
N GLN A 163 -9.52 -16.31 -4.01
CA GLN A 163 -8.40 -15.53 -4.53
C GLN A 163 -7.08 -16.00 -3.90
N LYS A 164 -6.53 -17.11 -4.42
CA LYS A 164 -5.32 -17.76 -3.88
C LYS A 164 -4.16 -16.79 -3.63
N ASP A 165 -3.78 -15.99 -4.62
CA ASP A 165 -2.63 -15.08 -4.51
C ASP A 165 -2.79 -14.05 -3.38
N ARG A 166 -4.02 -13.58 -3.17
CA ARG A 166 -4.35 -12.66 -2.08
C ARG A 166 -4.36 -13.39 -0.73
N CYS A 167 -4.81 -14.63 -0.67
CA CYS A 167 -4.68 -15.48 0.52
C CYS A 167 -3.20 -15.67 0.86
N LEU A 168 -2.35 -16.05 -0.10
CA LEU A 168 -0.90 -16.19 0.10
C LEU A 168 -0.26 -14.91 0.64
N SER A 169 -0.52 -13.77 -0.01
CA SER A 169 0.05 -12.48 0.40
C SER A 169 -0.37 -12.08 1.82
N THR A 170 -1.66 -12.19 2.14
CA THR A 170 -2.20 -11.77 3.45
C THR A 170 -1.81 -12.75 4.56
N ALA A 171 -1.81 -14.05 4.29
CA ALA A 171 -1.43 -15.09 5.23
C ALA A 171 0.07 -15.05 5.55
N ARG A 172 0.94 -14.79 4.54
CA ARG A 172 2.37 -14.51 4.76
C ARG A 172 2.56 -13.31 5.69
N PHE A 173 1.77 -12.25 5.54
CA PHE A 173 1.90 -11.09 6.41
C PHE A 173 1.48 -11.41 7.86
N LEU A 174 0.38 -12.14 8.05
CA LEU A 174 -0.01 -12.63 9.39
C LEU A 174 1.11 -13.47 10.03
N ALA A 175 1.73 -14.37 9.27
CA ALA A 175 2.82 -15.22 9.73
C ALA A 175 4.02 -14.41 10.25
N HIS A 176 4.46 -13.39 9.51
CA HIS A 176 5.56 -12.53 9.96
C HIS A 176 5.18 -11.63 11.15
N LEU A 177 3.91 -11.23 11.29
CA LEU A 177 3.46 -10.50 12.47
C LEU A 177 3.51 -11.37 13.75
N VAL A 178 3.25 -12.67 13.63
CA VAL A 178 3.47 -13.64 14.73
C VAL A 178 4.95 -13.81 15.03
N ASN A 179 5.81 -13.92 14.01
CA ASN A 179 7.27 -13.97 14.22
C ASN A 179 7.79 -12.75 14.98
N GLN A 180 7.21 -11.57 14.73
CA GLN A 180 7.53 -10.32 15.43
C GLN A 180 6.80 -10.14 16.77
N LYS A 181 6.02 -11.14 17.23
CA LYS A 181 5.21 -11.09 18.46
C LYS A 181 4.25 -9.89 18.53
N VAL A 182 3.80 -9.40 17.37
CA VAL A 182 2.76 -8.39 17.29
C VAL A 182 1.38 -9.02 17.48
N VAL A 183 1.25 -10.27 17.04
CA VAL A 183 0.00 -11.02 16.99
C VAL A 183 0.20 -12.34 17.74
N HIS A 184 -0.83 -12.76 18.47
CA HIS A 184 -0.84 -14.05 19.15
C HIS A 184 -0.92 -15.19 18.13
N GLU A 185 -0.15 -16.24 18.33
CA GLU A 185 -0.03 -17.41 17.46
C GLU A 185 -1.33 -18.19 17.24
N LEU A 186 -2.33 -17.97 18.10
CA LEU A 186 -3.66 -18.60 18.00
C LEU A 186 -4.34 -18.21 16.69
N ILE A 187 -4.11 -16.97 16.20
CA ILE A 187 -4.67 -16.51 14.92
C ILE A 187 -4.15 -17.36 13.76
N ILE A 188 -2.89 -17.80 13.82
CA ILE A 188 -2.33 -18.66 12.77
C ILE A 188 -2.84 -20.10 12.91
N LEU A 189 -3.03 -20.60 14.13
CA LEU A 189 -3.63 -21.93 14.31
C LEU A 189 -5.07 -21.96 13.77
N GLU A 190 -5.90 -20.97 14.11
CA GLU A 190 -7.26 -20.85 13.58
C GLU A 190 -7.27 -20.72 12.05
N LEU A 191 -6.34 -19.95 11.50
CA LEU A 191 -6.15 -19.80 10.05
C LEU A 191 -5.84 -21.15 9.38
N LEU A 192 -4.90 -21.92 9.94
CA LEU A 192 -4.51 -23.22 9.42
C LEU A 192 -5.64 -24.24 9.55
N THR A 193 -6.37 -24.23 10.67
CA THR A 193 -7.56 -25.08 10.84
C THR A 193 -8.63 -24.77 9.80
N LEU A 194 -8.91 -23.49 9.54
CA LEU A 194 -9.87 -23.08 8.50
C LEU A 194 -9.43 -23.53 7.10
N LEU A 195 -8.14 -23.39 6.78
CA LEU A 195 -7.60 -23.80 5.47
C LEU A 195 -7.65 -25.32 5.27
N LEU A 196 -7.51 -26.10 6.34
CA LEU A 196 -7.50 -27.56 6.28
C LEU A 196 -8.84 -28.20 6.60
N GLU A 197 -9.91 -27.44 6.85
CA GLU A 197 -11.25 -28.00 7.10
C GLU A 197 -11.88 -28.58 5.81
N GLN A 198 -11.76 -27.86 4.70
CA GLN A 198 -12.15 -28.31 3.36
C GLN A 198 -10.91 -28.28 2.47
N THR A 199 -10.19 -29.40 2.44
CA THR A 199 -8.88 -29.52 1.81
C THR A 199 -8.99 -29.48 0.28
N THR A 200 -8.72 -28.32 -0.29
CA THR A 200 -8.46 -28.10 -1.73
C THR A 200 -6.96 -27.89 -1.97
N ASP A 201 -6.46 -28.18 -3.17
CA ASP A 201 -5.03 -27.99 -3.49
C ASP A 201 -4.55 -26.56 -3.19
N ASP A 202 -5.36 -25.55 -3.51
CA ASP A 202 -5.06 -24.14 -3.22
C ASP A 202 -5.01 -23.85 -1.72
N SER A 203 -5.94 -24.39 -0.94
CA SER A 203 -5.97 -24.20 0.52
C SER A 203 -4.78 -24.85 1.21
N VAL A 204 -4.37 -26.04 0.74
CA VAL A 204 -3.19 -26.76 1.24
C VAL A 204 -1.91 -26.00 0.88
N GLU A 205 -1.81 -25.49 -0.35
CA GLU A 205 -0.68 -24.62 -0.76
C GLU A 205 -0.54 -23.39 0.14
N VAL A 206 -1.65 -22.70 0.44
CA VAL A 206 -1.64 -21.55 1.35
C VAL A 206 -1.22 -21.98 2.76
N ALA A 207 -1.74 -23.10 3.28
CA ALA A 207 -1.39 -23.60 4.60
C ALA A 207 0.11 -23.95 4.72
N VAL A 208 0.65 -24.67 3.73
CA VAL A 208 2.08 -24.99 3.67
C VAL A 208 2.92 -23.71 3.56
N SER A 209 2.50 -22.74 2.76
CA SER A 209 3.20 -21.45 2.68
C SER A 209 3.23 -20.75 4.05
N VAL A 210 2.14 -20.75 4.82
CA VAL A 210 2.11 -20.15 6.16
C VAL A 210 3.05 -20.87 7.12
N LEU A 211 3.04 -22.21 7.09
CA LEU A 211 3.93 -23.03 7.92
C LEU A 211 5.40 -22.80 7.58
N LYS A 212 5.75 -22.58 6.32
CA LYS A 212 7.13 -22.22 5.93
C LYS A 212 7.58 -20.87 6.50
N GLU A 213 6.67 -19.89 6.61
CA GLU A 213 7.02 -18.55 7.09
C GLU A 213 7.10 -18.46 8.62
N CYS A 214 6.24 -19.16 9.37
CA CYS A 214 6.16 -19.05 10.84
C CYS A 214 6.22 -20.37 11.61
N GLY A 215 6.42 -21.51 10.95
CA GLY A 215 6.44 -22.83 11.59
C GLY A 215 7.44 -22.95 12.72
N ALA A 216 8.65 -22.41 12.57
CA ALA A 216 9.65 -22.40 13.64
C ALA A 216 9.17 -21.65 14.90
N MET A 217 8.46 -20.54 14.72
CA MET A 217 7.88 -19.76 15.82
C MET A 217 6.73 -20.53 16.48
N LEU A 218 5.85 -21.12 15.69
CA LEU A 218 4.73 -21.93 16.20
C LEU A 218 5.22 -23.18 16.94
N SER A 219 6.24 -23.87 16.43
CA SER A 219 6.80 -25.06 17.09
C SER A 219 7.38 -24.74 18.47
N ARG A 220 7.92 -23.53 18.64
CA ARG A 220 8.41 -23.06 19.94
C ARG A 220 7.29 -22.69 20.90
N LEU A 221 6.22 -22.05 20.42
CA LEU A 221 5.16 -21.50 21.29
C LEU A 221 4.02 -22.49 21.56
N VAL A 222 3.61 -23.23 20.53
CA VAL A 222 2.42 -24.10 20.51
C VAL A 222 2.73 -25.45 19.83
N PRO A 223 3.71 -26.24 20.33
CA PRO A 223 4.16 -27.48 19.69
C PRO A 223 3.03 -28.50 19.48
N LYS A 224 2.09 -28.61 20.44
CA LYS A 224 0.93 -29.50 20.32
C LYS A 224 -0.02 -29.09 19.19
N GLY A 225 -0.22 -27.78 19.01
CA GLY A 225 -1.04 -27.23 17.92
C GLY A 225 -0.41 -27.54 16.57
N VAL A 226 0.90 -27.28 16.43
CA VAL A 226 1.65 -27.62 15.21
C VAL A 226 1.61 -29.11 14.92
N HIS A 227 1.82 -29.95 15.93
CA HIS A 227 1.73 -31.40 15.76
C HIS A 227 0.38 -31.84 15.17
N GLY A 228 -0.74 -31.32 15.70
CA GLY A 228 -2.07 -31.59 15.15
C GLY A 228 -2.25 -31.17 13.69
N ILE A 229 -1.66 -30.02 13.29
CA ILE A 229 -1.66 -29.59 11.88
C ILE A 229 -0.85 -30.55 11.01
N PHE A 230 0.33 -30.99 11.47
CA PHE A 230 1.17 -31.94 10.72
C PHE A 230 0.50 -33.32 10.60
N GLU A 231 -0.22 -33.81 11.62
CA GLU A 231 -1.01 -35.04 11.52
C GLU A 231 -2.11 -34.93 10.44
N HIS A 232 -2.80 -33.78 10.37
CA HIS A 232 -3.79 -33.54 9.33
C HIS A 232 -3.14 -33.56 7.93
N LEU A 233 -2.02 -32.87 7.75
CA LEU A 233 -1.29 -32.87 6.48
C LEU A 233 -0.82 -34.28 6.06
N ARG A 234 -0.39 -35.12 7.01
CA ARG A 234 -0.02 -36.52 6.71
C ARG A 234 -1.22 -37.34 6.27
N ARG A 235 -2.39 -37.12 6.87
CA ARG A 235 -3.63 -37.78 6.46
C ARG A 235 -3.96 -37.44 5.00
N ILE A 236 -3.89 -36.17 4.62
CA ILE A 236 -4.13 -35.71 3.24
C ILE A 236 -3.17 -36.40 2.25
N LEU A 237 -1.88 -36.49 2.60
CA LEU A 237 -0.86 -37.15 1.78
C LEU A 237 -1.14 -38.66 1.62
N ASN A 238 -1.45 -39.35 2.71
CA ASN A 238 -1.65 -40.80 2.72
C ASN A 238 -2.97 -41.23 2.05
N GLU A 239 -4.03 -40.43 2.19
CA GLU A 239 -5.34 -40.72 1.58
C GLU A 239 -5.38 -40.37 0.08
N GLY A 240 -4.33 -39.75 -0.46
CA GLY A 240 -4.23 -39.41 -1.88
C GLY A 240 -5.25 -38.35 -2.32
N GLN A 241 -5.72 -37.50 -1.39
CA GLN A 241 -6.76 -36.48 -1.64
C GLN A 241 -6.23 -35.19 -2.30
N CYS A 242 -5.02 -35.23 -2.86
CA CYS A 242 -4.38 -34.05 -3.45
C CYS A 242 -3.67 -34.38 -4.77
N ASP A 243 -3.43 -33.35 -5.58
CA ASP A 243 -2.69 -33.53 -6.83
C ASP A 243 -1.21 -33.89 -6.58
N LYS A 244 -0.51 -34.31 -7.64
CA LYS A 244 0.92 -34.68 -7.55
C LYS A 244 1.80 -33.51 -7.07
N ARG A 245 1.41 -32.27 -7.37
CA ARG A 245 2.18 -31.07 -7.02
C ARG A 245 2.09 -30.79 -5.52
N ILE A 246 0.91 -30.92 -4.93
CA ILE A 246 0.66 -30.81 -3.51
C ILE A 246 1.28 -31.99 -2.76
N SER A 247 1.18 -33.22 -3.28
CA SER A 247 1.88 -34.39 -2.72
C SER A 247 3.38 -34.12 -2.56
N TYR A 248 4.05 -33.68 -3.63
CA TYR A 248 5.46 -33.31 -3.58
C TYR A 248 5.73 -32.17 -2.59
N MET A 249 4.85 -31.16 -2.55
CA MET A 249 4.97 -30.03 -1.62
C MET A 249 4.89 -30.49 -0.15
N LEU A 250 4.02 -31.45 0.16
CA LEU A 250 3.88 -32.05 1.48
C LEU A 250 5.07 -32.93 1.84
N GLU A 251 5.54 -33.76 0.91
CA GLU A 251 6.75 -34.58 1.10
C GLU A 251 7.97 -33.72 1.46
N VAL A 252 8.19 -32.63 0.72
CA VAL A 252 9.26 -31.66 1.02
C VAL A 252 9.06 -30.97 2.38
N MET A 253 7.82 -30.79 2.83
CA MET A 253 7.52 -30.18 4.14
C MET A 253 7.81 -31.14 5.31
N PHE A 254 7.78 -32.46 5.08
CA PHE A 254 8.07 -33.47 6.11
C PHE A 254 9.55 -33.87 6.18
N GLN A 255 10.37 -33.46 5.20
CA GLN A 255 11.83 -33.58 5.22
C GLN A 255 12.47 -32.49 6.08
#